data_AF-A0A353XT20-F1
#
_entry.id   AF-A0A353XT20-F1
#
_cell.length_a   1.000
_cell.length_b   1.000
_cell.length_c   1.000
_cell.angle_alpha   90.00
_cell.angle_beta   90.00
_cell.angle_gamma   90.00
#
_symmetry.space_group_name_H-M   'P 1'
#
loop_
_entity.id
_entity.type
_entity.pdbx_description
1 polymer ?
#
loop_
_entity_poly.entity_id
_entity_poly.type
_entity_poly.pdbx_seq_one_letter_code
_entity_poly.pdbx_strand_id
1 'polypeptide(L)'
;MSLLVGKDLKEQQKINELELKINKEKQKLDKKLTRQKILLGAFLIDTLEKNKAQGLKEYVAKTLPEYLTRATDRDLLKSLVENLGGAMPSDEKEKEQEEQ
;
A
#
# COMPACT_ATOMS: atom_id res chain seq x y z
N MET A 1 54.24 2.35 -11.57
CA MET A 1 52.92 2.68 -10.99
C MET A 1 51.80 1.86 -11.67
N SER A 2 51.77 0.52 -11.50
CA SER A 2 50.77 -0.33 -12.21
C SER A 2 50.10 -1.38 -11.31
N LEU A 3 50.64 -1.68 -10.12
CA LEU A 3 50.10 -2.69 -9.20
C LEU A 3 48.93 -2.22 -8.32
N LEU A 4 48.74 -0.90 -8.15
CA LEU A 4 47.64 -0.33 -7.35
C LEU A 4 46.29 -0.37 -8.09
N VAL A 5 46.29 -0.03 -9.38
CA VAL A 5 45.08 0.02 -10.23
C VAL A 5 44.35 -1.34 -10.31
N GLY A 6 45.10 -2.46 -10.33
CA GLY A 6 44.51 -3.80 -10.37
C GLY A 6 43.89 -4.27 -9.05
N LYS A 7 44.27 -3.69 -7.92
CA LYS A 7 43.69 -3.98 -6.61
C LYS A 7 42.40 -3.19 -6.42
N ASP A 8 42.40 -1.92 -6.80
CA ASP A 8 41.22 -1.04 -6.79
C ASP A 8 40.09 -1.59 -7.69
N LEU A 9 40.44 -2.14 -8.86
CA LEU A 9 39.46 -2.74 -9.78
C LEU A 9 38.75 -3.96 -9.17
N LYS A 10 39.48 -4.81 -8.43
CA LYS A 10 38.92 -5.99 -7.76
C LYS A 10 38.05 -5.60 -6.56
N GLU A 11 38.42 -4.53 -5.85
CA GLU A 11 37.61 -3.99 -4.77
C GLU A 11 36.31 -3.38 -5.30
N GLN A 12 36.36 -2.64 -6.42
CA GLN A 12 35.17 -2.15 -7.12
C GLN A 12 34.26 -3.27 -7.62
N GLN A 13 34.82 -4.35 -8.17
CA GLN A 13 34.02 -5.52 -8.60
C GLN A 13 33.29 -6.17 -7.42
N LYS A 14 33.95 -6.34 -6.27
CA LYS A 14 33.31 -6.87 -5.05
C LYS A 14 32.20 -5.96 -4.54
N ILE A 15 32.41 -4.64 -4.58
CA ILE A 15 31.38 -3.67 -4.19
C ILE A 15 30.16 -3.82 -5.11
N ASN A 16 30.35 -3.85 -6.42
CA ASN A 16 29.27 -4.02 -7.39
C ASN A 16 28.51 -5.35 -7.19
N GLU A 17 29.21 -6.45 -6.91
CA GLU A 17 28.58 -7.73 -6.63
C GLU A 17 27.74 -7.71 -5.34
N LEU A 18 28.24 -7.05 -4.29
CA LEU A 18 27.54 -6.90 -3.02
C LEU A 18 26.30 -6.00 -3.18
N GLU A 19 26.41 -4.88 -3.88
CA GLU A 19 25.27 -4.01 -4.20
C GLU A 19 24.20 -4.75 -4.98
N LEU A 20 24.59 -5.58 -5.95
CA LEU A 20 23.67 -6.39 -6.73
C LEU A 20 22.95 -7.43 -5.87
N LYS A 21 23.66 -8.08 -4.94
CA LYS A 21 23.05 -9.00 -3.96
C LYS A 21 22.06 -8.28 -3.04
N ILE A 22 22.45 -7.13 -2.49
CA ILE A 22 21.59 -6.30 -1.63
C ILE A 22 20.31 -5.88 -2.39
N ASN A 23 20.44 -5.41 -3.63
CA ASN A 23 19.30 -5.02 -4.46
C ASN A 23 18.36 -6.19 -4.73
N LYS A 24 18.90 -7.38 -5.01
CA LYS A 24 18.08 -8.60 -5.20
C LYS A 24 17.33 -9.00 -3.94
N GLU A 25 17.98 -8.92 -2.77
CA GLU A 25 17.33 -9.24 -1.50
C GLU A 25 16.24 -8.24 -1.15
N LYS A 26 16.50 -6.94 -1.33
CA LYS A 26 15.51 -5.88 -1.14
C LYS A 26 14.28 -6.11 -2.02
N GLN A 27 14.47 -6.37 -3.31
CA GLN A 27 13.36 -6.69 -4.23
C GLN A 27 12.57 -7.93 -3.81
N LYS A 28 13.23 -8.98 -3.30
CA LYS A 28 12.54 -10.18 -2.79
C LYS A 28 11.70 -9.86 -1.55
N LEU A 29 12.22 -9.05 -0.64
CA LEU A 29 11.50 -8.62 0.55
C LEU A 29 10.29 -7.76 0.18
N ASP A 30 10.47 -6.78 -0.72
CA ASP A 30 9.38 -5.92 -1.21
C ASP A 30 8.27 -6.75 -1.85
N LYS A 31 8.61 -7.72 -2.71
CA LYS A 31 7.62 -8.62 -3.33
C LYS A 31 6.87 -9.46 -2.29
N LYS A 32 7.56 -9.97 -1.26
CA LYS A 32 6.92 -10.72 -0.17
C LYS A 32 5.95 -9.83 0.61
N LEU A 33 6.37 -8.62 0.95
CA LEU A 33 5.55 -7.66 1.70
C LEU A 33 4.32 -7.23 0.90
N THR A 34 4.46 -6.97 -0.40
CA THR A 34 3.34 -6.69 -1.29
C THR A 34 2.37 -7.87 -1.34
N ARG A 35 2.87 -9.10 -1.45
CA ARG A 35 2.02 -10.30 -1.43
C ARG A 35 1.27 -10.45 -0.10
N GLN A 36 1.92 -10.19 1.03
CA GLN A 36 1.26 -10.23 2.35
C GLN A 36 0.12 -9.22 2.44
N LYS A 37 0.34 -7.98 2.00
CA LYS A 37 -0.69 -6.92 1.98
C LYS A 37 -1.88 -7.31 1.11
N ILE A 38 -1.63 -7.86 -0.09
CA ILE A 38 -2.69 -8.31 -1.00
C ILE A 38 -3.49 -9.45 -0.38
N LEU A 39 -2.83 -10.47 0.17
CA LEU A 39 -3.51 -11.62 0.78
C LEU A 39 -4.35 -11.21 1.99
N LEU A 40 -3.82 -10.32 2.84
CA LEU A 40 -4.55 -9.79 3.98
C LEU A 40 -5.76 -8.96 3.53
N GLY A 41 -5.60 -8.10 2.53
CA GLY A 41 -6.70 -7.33 1.94
C GLY A 41 -7.81 -8.23 1.38
N ALA A 42 -7.44 -9.24 0.60
CA ALA A 42 -8.40 -10.22 0.06
C ALA A 42 -9.15 -10.98 1.17
N PHE A 43 -8.44 -11.41 2.21
CA PHE A 43 -9.05 -12.04 3.37
C PHE A 43 -10.04 -11.12 4.10
N LEU A 44 -9.69 -9.85 4.29
CA LEU A 44 -10.56 -8.88 4.95
C LEU A 44 -11.80 -8.59 4.12
N ILE A 45 -11.67 -8.45 2.80
CA ILE A 45 -12.81 -8.28 1.89
C ILE A 45 -13.76 -9.49 1.99
N ASP A 46 -13.26 -10.72 1.90
CA ASP A 46 -14.09 -11.94 2.06
C ASP A 46 -14.80 -11.98 3.42
N THR A 47 -14.11 -11.53 4.47
CA THR A 47 -14.65 -11.49 5.84
C THR A 47 -15.79 -10.47 5.95
N LEU A 48 -15.64 -9.31 5.33
CA LEU A 48 -16.63 -8.24 5.28
C LEU A 48 -17.86 -8.64 4.46
N GLU A 49 -17.67 -9.21 3.27
CA GLU A 49 -18.75 -9.66 2.38
C GLU A 49 -19.59 -10.77 3.01
N LYS A 50 -18.94 -11.74 3.68
CA LYS A 50 -19.63 -12.84 4.35
C LYS A 50 -20.13 -12.51 5.75
N ASN A 51 -19.95 -11.26 6.19
CA ASN A 51 -20.32 -10.78 7.53
C ASN A 51 -19.83 -11.72 8.65
N LYS A 52 -18.62 -12.28 8.50
CA LYS A 52 -18.07 -13.30 9.42
C LYS A 52 -17.62 -12.70 10.76
N ALA A 53 -17.39 -11.39 10.79
CA ALA A 53 -16.98 -10.65 11.97
C ALA A 53 -17.99 -9.54 12.25
N GLN A 54 -18.77 -9.72 13.32
CA GLN A 54 -19.83 -8.78 13.68
C GLN A 54 -19.26 -7.41 14.03
N GLY A 55 -19.92 -6.33 13.58
CA GLY A 55 -19.49 -4.95 13.79
C GLY A 55 -18.32 -4.49 12.90
N LEU A 56 -17.50 -5.41 12.37
CA LEU A 56 -16.39 -5.06 11.49
C LEU A 56 -16.89 -4.44 10.18
N LYS A 57 -17.96 -4.99 9.61
CA LYS A 57 -18.62 -4.46 8.40
C LYS A 57 -19.02 -3.00 8.56
N GLU A 58 -19.74 -2.70 9.64
CA GLU A 58 -20.25 -1.36 9.94
C GLU A 58 -19.12 -0.38 10.27
N TYR A 59 -18.11 -0.84 11.01
CA TYR A 59 -16.93 -0.03 11.32
C TYR A 59 -16.18 0.36 10.05
N VAL A 60 -15.92 -0.60 9.16
CA VAL A 60 -15.22 -0.32 7.90
C VAL A 60 -16.06 0.60 7.01
N ALA A 61 -17.37 0.38 6.90
CA ALA A 61 -18.24 1.23 6.09
C ALA A 61 -18.25 2.71 6.54
N LYS A 62 -18.11 2.97 7.85
CA LYS A 62 -18.06 4.33 8.41
C LYS A 62 -16.68 4.97 8.34
N THR A 63 -15.63 4.19 8.57
CA THR A 63 -14.28 4.73 8.79
C THR A 63 -13.41 4.70 7.53
N LEU A 64 -13.63 3.75 6.62
CA LEU A 64 -12.87 3.64 5.38
C LEU A 64 -12.97 4.91 4.52
N PRO A 65 -14.13 5.56 4.35
CA PRO A 65 -14.21 6.79 3.57
C PRO A 65 -13.35 7.94 4.12
N GLU A 66 -13.23 8.05 5.45
CA GLU A 66 -12.40 9.07 6.12
C GLU A 66 -10.90 8.79 5.97
N TYR A 67 -10.53 7.51 5.85
CA TYR A 67 -9.15 7.10 5.61
C TYR A 67 -8.69 7.40 4.16
N LEU A 68 -9.63 7.46 3.21
CA LEU A 68 -9.33 7.68 1.80
C LEU A 68 -9.17 9.18 1.52
N THR A 69 -7.91 9.62 1.47
CA THR A 69 -7.55 11.03 1.27
C THR A 69 -7.54 11.47 -0.20
N ARG A 70 -7.45 10.52 -1.15
CA ARG A 70 -7.39 10.82 -2.59
C ARG A 70 -8.71 10.52 -3.26
N ALA A 71 -9.19 11.44 -4.09
CA ALA A 71 -10.41 11.26 -4.88
C ALA A 71 -10.38 9.97 -5.72
N THR A 72 -9.25 9.63 -6.34
CA THR A 72 -9.10 8.38 -7.11
C THR A 72 -9.32 7.13 -6.27
N ASP A 73 -8.86 7.15 -5.02
CA ASP A 73 -8.96 6.00 -4.12
C ASP A 73 -10.39 5.91 -3.55
N ARG A 74 -11.04 7.07 -3.33
CA ARG A 74 -12.46 7.19 -3.00
C ARG A 74 -13.33 6.59 -4.10
N ASP A 75 -13.10 6.95 -5.35
CA ASP A 75 -13.84 6.42 -6.51
C ASP A 75 -13.64 4.91 -6.69
N LEU A 76 -12.39 4.43 -6.54
CA LEU A 76 -12.05 3.02 -6.64
C LEU A 76 -12.82 2.16 -5.63
N LEU A 77 -12.99 2.64 -4.40
CA LEU A 77 -13.57 1.88 -3.28
C LEU A 77 -15.02 2.24 -2.98
N LYS A 78 -15.62 3.18 -3.72
CA LYS A 78 -17.00 3.62 -3.53
C LYS A 78 -18.00 2.46 -3.55
N SER A 79 -17.90 1.60 -4.56
CA SER A 79 -18.77 0.43 -4.70
C SER A 79 -18.65 -0.55 -3.53
N LEU A 80 -17.44 -0.73 -2.99
CA LEU A 80 -17.22 -1.54 -1.80
C LEU A 80 -17.92 -0.92 -0.59
N VAL A 81 -17.70 0.37 -0.32
CA VAL A 81 -18.32 1.06 0.83
C VAL A 81 -19.85 1.00 0.75
N GLU A 82 -20.43 1.24 -0.43
CA GLU A 82 -21.88 1.15 -0.67
C GLU A 82 -22.41 -0.27 -0.45
N ASN A 83 -21.71 -1.30 -0.94
CA ASN A 83 -22.05 -2.71 -0.69
C ASN A 83 -21.99 -3.09 0.80
N LEU A 84 -21.12 -2.40 1.56
CA LEU A 84 -21.05 -2.57 3.01
C LEU A 84 -22.15 -1.80 3.76
N GLY A 85 -22.96 -0.99 3.07
CA GLY A 85 -24.04 -0.18 3.65
C GLY A 85 -23.58 1.20 4.14
N GLY A 86 -22.38 1.64 3.75
CA GLY A 86 -21.86 2.97 4.03
C GLY A 86 -22.18 3.97 2.92
N ALA A 87 -21.80 5.23 3.15
CA ALA A 87 -21.88 6.28 2.15
C ALA A 87 -20.52 6.97 2.03
N MET A 88 -20.08 7.22 0.80
CA MET A 88 -18.89 8.04 0.57
C MET A 88 -19.25 9.52 0.77
N PRO A 89 -18.38 10.32 1.41
CA PRO A 89 -18.57 11.75 1.47
C PRO A 89 -18.54 12.32 0.06
N SER A 90 -19.54 13.12 -0.29
CA SER A 90 -19.53 13.96 -1.49
C SER A 90 -18.40 14.98 -1.36
N ASP A 91 -17.59 15.15 -2.40
CA ASP A 91 -16.53 16.17 -2.47
C ASP A 91 -17.04 17.62 -2.30
N GLU A 92 -18.35 17.82 -2.16
CA GLU A 92 -19.01 19.11 -1.95
C GLU A 92 -18.75 19.71 -0.55
N LYS A 93 -18.28 18.95 0.44
CA LYS A 93 -18.11 19.44 1.82
C LYS A 93 -16.77 20.12 2.13
N GLU A 94 -15.81 20.14 1.21
CA GLU A 94 -14.52 20.81 1.43
C GLU A 94 -14.54 22.30 1.04
N LYS A 95 -15.58 22.81 0.36
CA LYS A 95 -15.64 24.22 -0.09
C LYS A 95 -16.26 25.20 0.89
N GLU A 96 -16.87 24.76 1.98
CA GLU A 96 -17.57 25.66 2.92
C GLU A 96 -16.74 26.08 4.15
N GLN A 97 -15.47 25.63 4.26
CA GLN A 97 -14.61 25.96 5.41
C GLN A 97 -13.49 26.98 5.13
N GLU A 98 -13.36 27.49 3.90
CA GLU A 98 -12.37 28.55 3.56
C GLU A 98 -12.95 29.98 3.48
N GLU A 99 -14.26 30.18 3.70
CA GLU A 99 -14.93 31.50 3.64
C GLU A 99 -15.53 32.01 4.97
N GLN A 100 -15.08 31.53 6.13
CA GLN A 100 -15.44 32.12 7.43
C GLN A 100 -14.24 32.59 8.24
#